data_AF-A0A1Y5SMV8-F1
#
_entry.id   AF-A0A1Y5SMV8-F1
#
_cell.length_a   1.000
_cell.length_b   1.000
_cell.length_c   1.000
_cell.angle_alpha   90.00
_cell.angle_beta   90.00
_cell.angle_gamma   90.00
#
_symmetry.space_group_name_H-M   'P 1'
#
loop_
_entity.id
_entity.type
_entity.pdbx_description
1 polymer ?
#
loop_
_entity_poly.entity_id
_entity_poly.type
_entity_poly.pdbx_seq_one_letter_code
_entity_poly.pdbx_strand_id
1 'polypeptide(L)'
;MRLLPIFLIGLALPALAQDAVVRLERSEGPAEIGEMRIYLTDGTHLTKTIETRTVTVIVRPLNGTEVTATAAEKVRAEALTCPWGTASDVREAHEGSAWSFVFECSRPLD
;
A
#
# COMPACT_ATOMS: atom_id res chain seq x y z
N MET A 1 37.42 40.31 -36.78
CA MET A 1 36.94 38.93 -36.51
C MET A 1 36.14 38.96 -35.21
N ARG A 2 34.81 38.76 -35.27
CA ARG A 2 33.94 38.65 -34.09
C ARG A 2 33.44 37.19 -34.05
N LEU A 3 33.94 36.41 -33.10
CA LEU A 3 33.46 35.06 -32.78
C LEU A 3 32.43 35.21 -31.66
N LEU A 4 31.17 34.89 -31.94
CA LEU A 4 30.10 34.74 -30.95
C LEU A 4 30.28 33.38 -30.22
N PRO A 5 30.11 33.32 -28.89
CA PRO A 5 30.09 32.05 -28.17
C PRO A 5 28.78 31.30 -28.45
N ILE A 6 28.91 30.05 -28.90
CA ILE A 6 27.85 29.06 -29.03
C ILE A 6 27.30 28.78 -27.63
N PHE A 7 26.04 29.13 -27.40
CA PHE A 7 25.26 28.68 -26.24
C PHE A 7 25.00 27.17 -26.42
N LEU A 8 25.76 26.33 -25.70
CA LEU A 8 25.45 24.92 -25.52
C LEU A 8 24.17 24.81 -24.69
N ILE A 9 23.05 24.57 -25.37
CA ILE A 9 21.82 24.11 -24.73
C ILE A 9 22.14 22.70 -24.21
N GLY A 10 22.50 22.62 -22.93
CA GLY A 10 22.50 21.37 -22.20
C GLY A 10 21.08 20.84 -22.18
N LEU A 11 20.76 19.92 -23.09
CA LEU A 11 19.62 19.03 -22.91
C LEU A 11 19.88 18.24 -21.63
N ALA A 12 19.33 18.71 -20.52
CA ALA A 12 19.06 17.84 -19.40
C ALA A 12 18.08 16.78 -19.92
N LEU A 13 18.60 15.57 -20.19
CA LEU A 13 17.74 14.41 -20.37
C LEU A 13 16.78 14.40 -19.17
N PRO A 14 15.46 14.23 -19.38
CA PRO A 14 14.61 13.88 -18.27
C PRO A 14 15.22 12.62 -17.66
N ALA A 15 15.68 12.73 -16.41
CA ALA A 15 16.03 11.56 -15.63
C ALA A 15 14.79 10.67 -15.69
N LEU A 16 14.88 9.59 -16.48
CA LEU A 16 13.90 8.52 -16.43
C LEU A 16 13.79 8.17 -14.96
N ALA A 17 12.66 8.51 -14.34
CA ALA A 17 12.33 8.09 -13.00
C ALA A 17 12.32 6.56 -13.07
N GLN A 18 13.48 5.96 -12.78
CA GLN A 18 13.59 4.53 -12.63
C GLN A 18 12.65 4.21 -11.48
N ASP A 19 11.64 3.37 -11.75
CA ASP A 19 10.79 2.83 -10.69
C ASP A 19 11.71 2.34 -9.59
N ALA A 20 11.63 2.98 -8.41
CA ALA A 20 12.50 2.64 -7.30
C ALA A 20 12.28 1.16 -7.00
N VAL A 21 13.35 0.36 -7.06
CA VAL A 21 13.23 -1.07 -6.72
C VAL A 21 12.91 -1.13 -5.23
N VAL A 22 11.70 -1.58 -4.90
CA VAL A 22 11.21 -1.68 -3.53
C VAL A 22 11.23 -3.12 -3.03
N ARG A 23 11.47 -3.28 -1.73
CA ARG A 23 11.24 -4.54 -1.02
C ARG A 23 9.93 -4.41 -0.23
N LEU A 24 9.08 -5.42 -0.38
CA LEU A 24 7.84 -5.58 0.37
C LEU A 24 8.09 -6.50 1.56
N GLU A 25 7.86 -5.99 2.76
CA GLU A 25 7.88 -6.77 4.00
C GLU A 25 6.45 -6.87 4.52
N ARG A 26 5.92 -8.09 4.58
CA ARG A 26 4.57 -8.36 5.07
C ARG A 26 4.63 -9.06 6.41
N SER A 27 3.87 -8.56 7.37
CA SER A 27 3.65 -9.20 8.66
C SER A 27 2.16 -9.30 8.96
N GLU A 28 1.78 -10.34 9.70
CA GLU A 28 0.40 -10.64 10.04
C GLU A 28 0.28 -10.76 11.55
N GLY A 29 -0.71 -10.06 12.09
CA GLY A 29 -1.09 -10.15 13.49
C GLY A 29 -1.80 -11.47 13.82
N PRO A 30 -2.10 -11.68 15.10
CA PRO A 30 -2.89 -12.83 15.53
C PRO A 30 -4.29 -12.81 14.90
N ALA A 31 -4.87 -14.00 14.74
CA ALA A 31 -6.26 -14.15 14.33
C ALA A 31 -7.19 -13.85 15.50
N GLU A 32 -8.14 -12.95 15.27
CA GLU A 32 -9.20 -12.61 16.21
C GLU A 32 -10.53 -13.14 15.69
N ILE A 33 -11.26 -13.87 16.53
CA ILE A 33 -12.58 -14.40 16.17
C ILE A 33 -13.64 -13.46 16.72
N GLY A 34 -14.45 -12.92 15.81
CA GLY A 34 -15.54 -12.01 16.11
C GLY A 34 -16.87 -12.50 15.57
N GLU A 35 -17.90 -11.69 15.83
CA GLU A 35 -19.25 -11.91 15.34
C GLU A 35 -19.68 -10.70 14.50
N MET A 36 -20.03 -10.92 13.24
CA MET A 36 -20.61 -9.91 12.37
C MET A 36 -22.13 -10.07 12.33
N ARG A 37 -22.84 -8.97 12.59
CA ARG A 37 -24.30 -8.89 12.47
C ARG A 37 -24.68 -8.12 11.21
N ILE A 38 -25.35 -8.79 10.30
CA ILE A 38 -25.88 -8.20 9.07
C ILE A 38 -27.37 -7.94 9.30
N TYR A 39 -27.76 -6.67 9.39
CA TYR A 39 -29.15 -6.28 9.55
C TYR A 39 -29.86 -6.26 8.19
N LEU A 40 -30.96 -6.99 8.08
CA LEU A 40 -31.79 -7.07 6.88
C LEU A 40 -32.85 -5.97 6.89
N THR A 41 -33.41 -5.69 5.71
CA THR A 41 -34.41 -4.62 5.53
C THR A 41 -35.73 -4.86 6.28
N ASP A 42 -36.01 -6.10 6.66
CA ASP A 42 -37.18 -6.49 7.47
C ASP A 42 -36.95 -6.36 9.00
N GLY A 43 -35.77 -5.87 9.40
CA GLY A 43 -35.39 -5.69 10.80
C GLY A 43 -34.83 -6.95 11.47
N THR A 44 -34.79 -8.09 10.77
CA THR A 44 -34.07 -9.27 11.26
C THR A 44 -32.56 -9.08 11.09
N HIS A 45 -31.75 -9.93 11.73
CA HIS A 45 -30.31 -9.94 11.52
C HIS A 45 -29.79 -11.36 11.32
N LEU A 46 -28.77 -11.47 10.48
CA LEU A 46 -27.96 -12.67 10.33
C LEU A 46 -26.68 -12.49 11.14
N THR A 47 -26.32 -13.53 11.87
CA THR A 47 -25.07 -13.59 12.63
C THR A 47 -24.10 -14.50 11.91
N LYS A 48 -22.88 -14.01 11.64
CA LYS A 48 -21.77 -14.82 11.11
C LYS A 48 -20.55 -14.69 11.99
N THR A 49 -19.87 -15.81 12.20
CA THR A 49 -18.53 -15.80 12.79
C THR A 49 -17.55 -15.28 11.75
N ILE A 50 -16.70 -14.34 12.14
CA ILE A 50 -15.65 -13.78 11.29
C ILE A 50 -14.28 -13.98 11.94
N GLU A 51 -13.28 -14.26 11.13
CA GLU A 51 -11.87 -14.20 11.52
C GLU A 51 -11.28 -12.91 10.96
N THR A 52 -10.74 -12.07 11.84
CA THR A 52 -10.05 -10.83 11.49
C THR A 52 -8.56 -10.97 11.79
N ARG A 53 -7.72 -10.47 10.89
CA ARG A 53 -6.27 -10.36 11.08
C ARG A 53 -5.81 -8.97 10.66
N THR A 54 -5.03 -8.32 11.50
CA THR A 54 -4.30 -7.12 11.07
C THR A 54 -3.13 -7.54 10.18
N VAL A 55 -3.03 -6.96 8.99
CA VAL A 55 -1.89 -7.15 8.08
C VAL A 55 -1.16 -5.82 7.96
N THR A 56 0.15 -5.86 8.15
CA THR A 56 1.04 -4.72 7.94
C THR A 56 1.93 -5.00 6.75
N VAL A 57 1.96 -4.09 5.78
CA VAL A 57 2.88 -4.13 4.64
C VAL A 57 3.78 -2.91 4.71
N ILE A 58 5.08 -3.15 4.87
CA ILE A 58 6.12 -2.12 4.89
C ILE A 58 6.87 -2.16 3.57
N VAL A 59 7.00 -1.00 2.95
CA VAL A 59 7.72 -0.78 1.69
C VAL A 59 9.01 -0.07 2.01
N ARG A 60 10.14 -0.71 1.70
CA ARG A 60 11.47 -0.10 1.85
C ARG A 60 12.17 0.00 0.50
N PRO A 61 12.78 1.15 0.17
CA PRO A 61 13.57 1.26 -1.05
C PRO A 61 14.88 0.47 -0.90
N LEU A 62 15.26 -0.28 -1.94
CA LEU A 62 16.50 -1.08 -1.92
C LEU A 62 17.76 -0.24 -2.15
N ASN A 63 17.64 0.87 -2.89
CA ASN A 63 18.80 1.65 -3.35
C ASN A 63 18.88 3.05 -2.72
N GLY A 64 18.21 3.28 -1.58
CA GLY A 64 18.16 4.59 -0.93
C GLY A 64 17.39 5.66 -1.70
N THR A 65 16.87 5.35 -2.89
CA THR A 65 15.99 6.20 -3.68
C THR A 65 14.61 6.27 -3.03
N GLU A 66 14.10 7.47 -2.80
CA GLU A 66 12.80 7.67 -2.17
C GLU A 66 11.68 7.03 -3.00
N VAL A 67 10.73 6.38 -2.33
CA VAL A 67 9.55 5.81 -2.98
C VAL A 67 8.61 6.95 -3.33
N THR A 68 8.43 7.20 -4.63
CA THR A 68 7.53 8.26 -5.12
C THR A 68 6.08 7.96 -4.72
N ALA A 69 5.26 9.02 -4.60
CA ALA A 69 3.83 8.88 -4.28
C ALA A 69 3.09 7.94 -5.26
N THR A 70 3.41 8.00 -6.55
CA THR A 70 2.82 7.12 -7.57
C THR A 70 3.22 5.66 -7.39
N ALA A 71 4.47 5.38 -7.00
CA ALA A 71 4.89 4.03 -6.65
C ALA A 71 4.21 3.56 -5.35
N ALA A 72 4.07 4.45 -4.37
CA ALA A 72 3.37 4.16 -3.13
C ALA A 72 1.88 3.83 -3.37
N GLU A 73 1.19 4.53 -4.29
CA GLU A 73 -0.20 4.23 -4.66
C GLU A 73 -0.35 2.86 -5.33
N LYS A 74 0.57 2.49 -6.23
CA LYS A 74 0.58 1.13 -6.82
C LYS A 74 0.78 0.07 -5.74
N VAL A 75 1.73 0.31 -4.82
CA VAL A 75 1.98 -0.63 -3.72
C VAL A 75 0.82 -0.67 -2.74
N ARG A 76 0.12 0.45 -2.50
CA ARG A 76 -1.11 0.48 -1.71
C ARG A 76 -2.17 -0.41 -2.35
N ALA A 77 -2.38 -0.32 -3.66
CA ALA A 77 -3.33 -1.17 -4.37
C ALA A 77 -2.98 -2.66 -4.25
N GLU A 78 -1.70 -3.01 -4.30
CA GLU A 78 -1.23 -4.37 -4.04
C GLU A 78 -1.39 -4.78 -2.57
N ALA A 79 -1.10 -3.89 -1.62
CA ALA A 79 -1.24 -4.14 -0.20
C ALA A 79 -2.70 -4.42 0.19
N LEU A 80 -3.68 -3.81 -0.48
CA LEU A 80 -5.11 -4.08 -0.26
C LEU A 80 -5.55 -5.51 -0.64
N THR A 81 -4.65 -6.34 -1.20
CA THR A 81 -4.96 -7.75 -1.45
C THR A 81 -4.89 -8.58 -0.17
N CYS A 82 -6.04 -8.73 0.48
CA CYS A 82 -6.26 -9.75 1.49
C CYS A 82 -6.37 -11.13 0.80
N PRO A 83 -5.45 -12.09 1.04
CA PRO A 83 -5.49 -13.38 0.35
C PRO A 83 -6.68 -14.25 0.73
N TRP A 84 -7.38 -13.91 1.82
CA TRP A 84 -8.40 -14.76 2.44
C TRP A 84 -9.74 -14.05 2.64
N GLY A 85 -9.90 -12.80 2.19
CA GLY A 85 -11.08 -12.02 2.51
C GLY A 85 -11.04 -10.57 2.03
N THR A 86 -11.71 -9.68 2.76
CA THR A 86 -11.81 -8.25 2.41
C THR A 86 -10.94 -7.38 3.30
N ALA A 87 -10.31 -6.36 2.72
CA ALA A 87 -9.57 -5.34 3.44
C ALA A 87 -10.49 -4.22 3.93
N SER A 88 -10.42 -3.89 5.22
CA SER A 88 -11.03 -2.71 5.84
C SER A 88 -10.00 -1.89 6.61
N ASP A 89 -10.37 -0.67 7.00
CA ASP A 89 -9.60 0.21 7.91
C ASP A 89 -8.13 0.41 7.54
N VAL A 90 -7.92 0.81 6.28
CA VAL A 90 -6.61 1.07 5.68
C VAL A 90 -5.99 2.31 6.31
N ARG A 91 -4.99 2.09 7.16
CA ARG A 91 -4.18 3.13 7.77
C ARG A 91 -2.83 3.20 7.06
N GLU A 92 -2.44 4.42 6.72
CA GLU A 92 -1.21 4.71 6.00
C GLU A 92 -0.31 5.56 6.88
N ALA A 93 0.96 5.19 6.94
CA ALA A 93 1.99 5.95 7.62
C ALA A 93 3.23 6.06 6.72
N HIS A 94 3.82 7.25 6.71
CA HIS A 94 5.05 7.54 5.99
C HIS A 94 6.11 8.02 6.98
N GLU A 95 7.22 7.30 7.06
CA GLU A 95 8.33 7.63 7.95
C GLU A 95 9.66 7.53 7.18
N GLY A 96 10.29 8.69 6.95
CA GLY A 96 11.53 8.78 6.18
C GLY A 96 11.32 8.37 4.73
N SER A 97 12.01 7.32 4.29
CA SER A 97 11.89 6.76 2.93
C SER A 97 11.01 5.50 2.86
N ALA A 98 10.41 5.10 3.98
CA ALA A 98 9.56 3.92 4.07
C ALA A 98 8.06 4.29 4.10
N TRP A 99 7.25 3.43 3.50
CA TRP A 99 5.79 3.50 3.58
C TRP A 99 5.27 2.29 4.34
N SER A 100 4.29 2.48 5.21
CA SER A 100 3.64 1.43 5.97
C SER A 100 2.13 1.49 5.73
N PHE A 101 1.56 0.35 5.37
CA PHE A 101 0.13 0.17 5.17
C PHE A 101 -0.36 -0.88 6.15
N VAL A 102 -1.28 -0.49 7.03
CA VAL A 102 -1.91 -1.37 8.01
C VAL A 102 -3.37 -1.49 7.63
N PHE A 103 -3.87 -2.70 7.44
CA PHE A 103 -5.26 -2.96 7.09
C PHE A 103 -5.76 -4.21 7.80
N GLU A 104 -7.06 -4.29 7.99
CA GLU A 104 -7.71 -5.44 8.60
C GLU A 104 -8.25 -6.34 7.51
N CYS A 105 -7.78 -7.59 7.47
CA CYS A 105 -8.35 -8.62 6.61
C CYS A 105 -9.39 -9.40 7.41
N SER A 106 -10.62 -9.44 6.92
CA SER A 106 -11.71 -10.20 7.52
C SER A 106 -12.24 -11.27 6.57
N ARG A 107 -12.55 -12.45 7.11
CA ARG A 107 -13.20 -13.55 6.37
C ARG A 107 -14.32 -14.19 7.19
N PRO A 108 -15.44 -14.59 6.56
CA PRO A 108 -16.43 -15.42 7.24
C PRO A 108 -15.87 -16.82 7.51
N LEU A 109 -16.17 -17.37 8.68
CA LEU A 109 -15.97 -18.77 9.02
C LEU A 109 -17.34 -19.45 8.98
N ASP A 110 -17.62 -20.23 7.93
CA ASP A 110 -18.86 -21.00 7.78
C ASP A 110 -18.87 -22.25 8.68
#